data_AF-A0A967HVX5-F1
#
_entry.id   AF-A0A967HVX5-F1
#
_cell.length_a   1.000
_cell.length_b   1.000
_cell.length_c   1.000
_cell.angle_alpha   90.00
_cell.angle_beta   90.00
_cell.angle_gamma   90.00
#
_symmetry.space_group_name_H-M   'P 1'
#
loop_
_entity.id
_entity.type
_entity.pdbx_description
1 polymer ?
#
loop_
_entity_poly.entity_id
_entity_poly.type
_entity_poly.pdbx_seq_one_letter_code
_entity_poly.pdbx_strand_id
1 'polypeptide(L)'
;MRKGKEVRMRNVLLVVPQHQLEDAEAHLSSGESFDGGEDCVYRWTADCGNGIEVDVKVVDADKENGGPWSEAVMFEHGSEIDCTDVGEDVRGEWLFEDEGITITVIGSDEDGAS
;
A
#
# COMPACT_ATOMS: atom_id res chain seq x y z
N MET A 1 -19.71 20.94 -18.85
CA MET A 1 -19.08 19.98 -19.79
C MET A 1 -17.63 19.83 -19.35
N ARG A 2 -17.33 18.90 -18.44
CA ARG A 2 -15.96 18.65 -17.98
C ARG A 2 -15.25 17.94 -19.14
N LYS A 3 -14.16 18.53 -19.66
CA LYS A 3 -13.33 17.87 -20.67
C LYS A 3 -12.82 16.56 -20.05
N GLY A 4 -12.95 15.44 -20.77
CA GLY A 4 -12.42 14.16 -20.31
C GLY A 4 -10.94 14.32 -20.01
N LYS A 5 -10.55 14.10 -18.75
CA LYS A 5 -9.15 14.01 -18.33
C LYS A 5 -8.62 12.78 -19.08
N GLU A 6 -7.65 12.95 -19.97
CA GLU A 6 -6.93 11.82 -20.55
C GLU A 6 -6.11 11.22 -19.40
N VAL A 7 -6.66 10.17 -18.78
CA VAL A 7 -5.98 9.46 -17.70
C VAL A 7 -4.91 8.58 -18.35
N ARG A 8 -3.65 8.99 -18.19
CA ARG A 8 -2.51 8.16 -18.62
C ARG A 8 -2.20 7.18 -17.52
N MET A 9 -2.42 5.90 -17.80
CA MET A 9 -2.05 4.81 -16.91
C MET A 9 -0.55 4.87 -16.58
N ARG A 10 -0.22 4.88 -15.30
CA ARG A 10 1.15 4.74 -14.79
C ARG A 10 1.23 3.48 -13.93
N ASN A 11 2.17 2.61 -14.27
CA ASN A 11 2.49 1.44 -13.48
C ASN A 11 3.79 1.73 -12.73
N VAL A 12 3.76 1.65 -11.41
CA VAL A 12 4.90 1.89 -10.52
C VAL A 12 5.22 0.58 -9.80
N LEU A 13 6.48 0.16 -9.88
CA LEU A 13 6.94 -1.03 -9.18
C LEU A 13 7.48 -0.63 -7.82
N LEU A 14 6.85 -1.10 -6.75
CA LEU A 14 7.30 -0.93 -5.38
C LEU A 14 8.05 -2.20 -4.96
N VAL A 15 9.38 -2.09 -4.88
CA VAL A 15 10.26 -3.19 -4.48
C VAL A 15 10.50 -3.09 -2.98
N VAL A 16 10.16 -4.16 -2.27
CA VAL A 16 10.23 -4.25 -0.80
C VAL A 16 11.18 -5.39 -0.42
N PRO A 17 11.95 -5.27 0.67
CA PRO A 17 12.75 -6.38 1.16
C PRO A 17 11.88 -7.63 1.42
N GLN A 18 12.30 -8.77 0.87
CA GLN A 18 11.52 -10.01 0.90
C GLN A 18 11.09 -10.41 2.32
N HIS A 19 11.99 -10.29 3.29
CA HIS A 19 11.70 -10.61 4.69
C HIS A 19 10.58 -9.73 5.29
N GLN A 20 10.50 -8.44 4.92
CA GLN A 20 9.43 -7.57 5.43
C GLN A 20 8.07 -7.93 4.83
N LEU A 21 8.03 -8.36 3.55
CA LEU A 21 6.79 -8.86 2.97
C LEU A 21 6.34 -10.16 3.63
N GLU A 22 7.26 -11.07 3.91
CA GLU A 22 6.95 -12.33 4.59
C GLU A 22 6.41 -12.09 6.01
N ASP A 23 7.02 -11.18 6.76
CA ASP A 23 6.55 -10.81 8.09
C ASP A 23 5.18 -10.11 8.04
N ALA A 24 4.95 -9.24 7.06
CA ALA A 24 3.68 -8.58 6.83
C ALA A 24 2.55 -9.57 6.49
N GLU A 25 2.81 -10.52 5.60
CA GLU A 25 1.86 -11.58 5.23
C GLU A 25 1.56 -12.51 6.40
N ALA A 26 2.59 -12.85 7.18
CA ALA A 26 2.42 -13.67 8.38
C ALA A 26 1.53 -12.96 9.40
N HIS A 27 1.68 -11.64 9.54
CA HIS A 27 0.83 -10.84 10.42
C HIS A 27 -0.62 -10.77 9.92
N LEU A 28 -0.84 -10.46 8.64
CA LEU A 28 -2.18 -10.47 8.03
C LEU A 28 -2.85 -11.84 8.20
N SER A 29 -2.09 -12.92 8.03
CA SER A 29 -2.58 -14.30 8.14
C SER A 29 -2.84 -14.77 9.58
N SER A 30 -2.17 -14.21 10.58
CA SER A 30 -2.36 -14.64 11.97
C SER A 30 -3.73 -14.22 12.49
N GLY A 31 -4.24 -13.08 12.01
CA GLY A 31 -5.45 -12.47 12.54
C GLY A 31 -5.32 -12.06 14.01
N GLU A 32 -4.09 -11.97 14.52
CA GLU A 32 -3.77 -11.61 15.90
C GLU A 32 -3.22 -10.19 15.94
N SER A 33 -3.76 -9.39 16.88
CA SER A 33 -3.20 -8.09 17.17
C SER A 33 -2.10 -8.13 18.22
N PHE A 34 -1.11 -7.27 18.07
CA PHE A 34 0.02 -7.20 19.00
C PHE A 34 -0.34 -6.42 20.27
N ASP A 35 -1.14 -5.35 20.17
CA ASP A 35 -1.46 -4.49 21.32
C ASP A 35 -2.94 -4.06 21.43
N GLY A 36 -3.79 -4.41 20.45
CA GLY A 36 -5.21 -4.05 20.44
C GLY A 36 -5.50 -2.62 19.99
N GLY A 37 -4.54 -1.95 19.35
CA GLY A 37 -4.74 -0.68 18.64
C GLY A 37 -4.74 -0.84 17.12
N GLU A 38 -5.12 0.24 16.42
CA GLU A 38 -4.93 0.40 14.98
C GLU A 38 -3.56 1.06 14.73
N ASP A 39 -2.48 0.29 14.70
CA ASP A 39 -1.12 0.83 14.46
C ASP A 39 -0.55 0.37 13.12
N CYS A 40 0.24 1.24 12.49
CA CYS A 40 0.88 0.94 11.22
C CYS A 40 2.15 0.12 11.46
N VAL A 41 2.08 -1.19 11.22
CA VAL A 41 3.20 -2.12 11.45
C VAL A 41 4.21 -2.06 10.30
N TYR A 42 3.72 -1.99 9.07
CA TYR A 42 4.55 -1.83 7.88
C TYR A 42 4.04 -0.69 7.02
N ARG A 43 4.97 0.03 6.41
CA ARG A 43 4.70 1.09 5.43
C ARG A 43 5.82 1.15 4.42
N TRP A 44 5.45 1.15 3.14
CA TRP A 44 6.36 1.38 2.03
C TRP A 44 5.79 2.45 1.12
N THR A 45 6.63 3.39 0.73
CA THR A 45 6.23 4.55 -0.07
C THR A 45 6.75 4.39 -1.50
N ALA A 46 5.86 4.49 -2.47
CA ALA A 46 6.19 4.57 -3.89
C ALA A 46 6.11 6.03 -4.38
N ASP A 47 7.21 6.56 -4.90
CA ASP A 47 7.21 7.84 -5.62
C ASP A 47 6.66 7.63 -7.04
N CYS A 48 5.49 8.21 -7.31
CA CYS A 48 4.80 8.14 -8.59
C CYS A 48 5.13 9.34 -9.51
N GLY A 49 6.01 10.23 -9.05
CA GLY A 49 6.45 11.45 -9.70
C GLY A 49 5.42 12.57 -9.66
N ASN A 50 5.90 13.80 -9.90
CA ASN A 50 5.09 15.03 -9.87
C ASN A 50 4.49 15.34 -8.49
N GLY A 51 5.15 14.89 -7.42
CA GLY A 51 4.67 15.09 -6.05
C GLY A 51 3.51 14.16 -5.67
N ILE A 52 3.27 13.10 -6.45
CA ILE A 52 2.36 12.03 -6.09
C ILE A 52 3.16 10.90 -5.42
N GLU A 53 2.71 10.49 -4.25
CA GLU A 53 3.28 9.39 -3.48
C GLU A 53 2.16 8.42 -3.12
N VAL A 54 2.46 7.12 -3.03
CA VAL A 54 1.52 6.12 -2.53
C VAL A 54 2.17 5.33 -1.41
N ASP A 55 1.55 5.35 -0.24
CA ASP A 55 1.92 4.49 0.88
C ASP A 55 1.12 3.19 0.79
N VAL A 56 1.80 2.06 0.61
CA VAL A 56 1.21 0.73 0.88
C VAL A 56 1.53 0.40 2.33
N LYS A 57 0.50 0.21 3.15
CA LYS A 57 0.65 -0.04 4.59
C LYS A 57 -0.08 -1.30 5.03
N VAL A 58 0.44 -1.89 6.10
CA VAL A 58 -0.20 -2.93 6.88
C VAL A 58 -0.51 -2.35 8.26
N VAL A 59 -1.76 -2.50 8.67
CA VAL A 59 -2.32 -1.98 9.90
C VAL A 59 -2.64 -3.16 10.80
N ASP A 60 -2.07 -3.13 12.00
CA ASP A 60 -2.49 -4.04 13.07
C ASP A 60 -3.90 -3.65 13.50
N ALA A 61 -4.74 -4.63 13.78
CA ALA A 61 -6.05 -4.39 14.36
C ALA A 61 -6.58 -5.64 15.04
N ASP A 62 -7.32 -5.43 16.12
CA ASP A 62 -7.98 -6.53 16.82
C ASP A 62 -9.10 -7.17 15.99
N LYS A 63 -9.53 -8.36 16.44
CA LYS A 63 -10.61 -9.11 15.79
C LYS A 63 -11.97 -8.42 15.86
N GLU A 64 -12.19 -7.53 16.84
CA GLU A 64 -13.44 -6.77 16.94
C GLU A 64 -13.53 -5.72 15.82
N ASN A 65 -12.38 -5.23 15.35
CA ASN A 65 -12.21 -4.32 14.22
C ASN A 65 -11.96 -5.02 12.88
N GLY A 66 -12.07 -6.35 12.83
CA GLY A 66 -11.93 -7.13 11.59
C GLY A 66 -10.59 -7.85 11.41
N GLY A 67 -9.65 -7.72 12.36
CA GLY A 67 -8.30 -8.24 12.24
C GLY A 67 -7.38 -7.31 11.44
N PRO A 68 -6.08 -7.61 11.34
CA PRO A 68 -5.11 -6.82 10.59
C PRO A 68 -5.49 -6.73 9.11
N TRP A 69 -5.25 -5.56 8.50
CA TRP A 69 -5.50 -5.34 7.08
C TRP A 69 -4.37 -4.57 6.42
N SER A 70 -4.39 -4.53 5.11
CA SER A 70 -3.52 -3.73 4.27
C SER A 70 -4.33 -2.77 3.41
N GLU A 71 -3.75 -1.63 3.06
CA GLU A 71 -4.36 -0.65 2.17
C GLU A 71 -3.27 0.19 1.49
N ALA A 72 -3.60 0.78 0.35
CA ALA A 72 -2.76 1.77 -0.30
C ALA A 72 -3.40 3.15 -0.23
N VAL A 73 -2.64 4.16 0.18
CA VAL A 73 -3.11 5.55 0.35
C VAL A 73 -2.28 6.48 -0.52
N MET A 74 -2.95 7.26 -1.35
CA MET A 74 -2.32 8.20 -2.28
C MET A 74 -2.29 9.61 -1.71
N PHE A 75 -1.14 10.25 -1.86
CA PHE A 75 -0.89 11.63 -1.47
C PHE A 75 -0.49 12.46 -2.69
N GLU A 76 -1.03 13.66 -2.81
CA GLU A 76 -0.55 14.69 -3.74
C GLU A 76 -0.01 15.86 -2.91
N HIS A 77 1.29 16.16 -3.08
CA HIS A 77 2.00 17.20 -2.34
C HIS A 77 1.81 17.10 -0.81
N GLY A 78 1.84 15.87 -0.30
CA GLY A 78 1.71 15.55 1.13
C GLY A 78 0.28 15.63 1.68
N SER A 79 -0.73 15.83 0.83
CA SER A 79 -2.14 15.75 1.21
C SER A 79 -2.74 14.46 0.68
N GLU A 80 -3.43 13.71 1.53
CA GLU A 80 -4.18 12.52 1.12
C GLU A 80 -5.27 12.90 0.12
N ILE A 81 -5.37 12.16 -0.98
CA ILE A 81 -6.35 12.41 -2.04
C ILE A 81 -7.18 11.18 -2.41
N ASP A 82 -6.68 9.97 -2.17
CA ASP A 82 -7.37 8.72 -2.53
C ASP A 82 -6.84 7.54 -1.69
N CYS A 83 -7.63 6.47 -1.57
CA CYS A 83 -7.22 5.21 -0.96
C CYS A 83 -7.91 4.01 -1.63
N THR A 84 -7.26 2.84 -1.57
CA THR A 84 -7.90 1.59 -1.99
C THR A 84 -8.79 1.03 -0.89
N ASP A 85 -9.65 0.08 -1.25
CA ASP A 85 -10.26 -0.79 -0.24
C ASP A 85 -9.19 -1.53 0.58
N VAL A 86 -9.55 -1.89 1.81
CA VAL A 86 -8.72 -2.71 2.68
C VAL A 86 -8.67 -4.16 2.19
N GLY A 87 -7.55 -4.84 2.40
CA GLY A 87 -7.34 -6.23 1.97
C GLY A 87 -6.46 -7.04 2.91
N GLU A 88 -6.48 -8.36 2.71
CA GLU A 88 -5.67 -9.33 3.48
C GLU A 88 -4.34 -9.70 2.78
N ASP A 89 -4.13 -9.17 1.57
CA ASP A 89 -2.95 -9.40 0.74
C ASP A 89 -2.15 -8.12 0.57
N VAL A 90 -0.82 -8.20 0.76
CA VAL A 90 0.08 -7.04 0.60
C VAL A 90 0.78 -7.01 -0.76
N ARG A 91 0.88 -8.17 -1.43
CA ARG A 91 1.55 -8.33 -2.74
C ARG A 91 0.59 -8.08 -3.90
N GLY A 92 1.15 -7.71 -5.04
CA GLY A 92 0.37 -7.57 -6.28
C GLY A 92 -0.05 -6.13 -6.56
N GLU A 93 -1.15 -5.97 -7.27
CA GLU A 93 -1.56 -4.70 -7.87
C GLU A 93 -2.55 -3.93 -6.97
N TRP A 94 -2.23 -2.66 -6.73
CA TRP A 94 -3.08 -1.68 -6.05
C TRP A 94 -3.49 -0.62 -7.07
N LEU A 95 -4.79 -0.53 -7.37
CA LEU A 95 -5.32 0.27 -8.47
C LEU A 95 -6.06 1.51 -7.95
N PHE A 96 -5.65 2.68 -8.45
CA PHE A 96 -6.34 3.95 -8.26
C PHE A 96 -6.95 4.36 -9.61
N GLU A 97 -8.16 3.88 -9.89
CA GLU A 97 -8.81 3.99 -11.21
C GLU A 97 -8.99 5.44 -11.67
N ASP A 98 -9.40 6.32 -10.74
CA ASP A 98 -9.70 7.72 -11.06
C ASP A 98 -8.44 8.54 -11.40
N GLU A 99 -7.29 8.14 -10.86
CA GLU A 99 -5.99 8.77 -11.10
C GLU A 99 -5.12 8.02 -12.12
N GLY A 100 -5.54 6.81 -12.53
CA GLY A 100 -4.81 5.98 -13.49
C GLY A 100 -3.45 5.55 -13.00
N ILE A 101 -3.32 5.24 -11.72
CA ILE A 101 -2.08 4.77 -11.12
C ILE A 101 -2.29 3.35 -10.63
N THR A 102 -1.33 2.48 -10.96
CA THR A 102 -1.26 1.12 -10.44
C THR A 102 0.09 0.93 -9.76
N ILE A 103 0.07 0.54 -8.49
CA ILE A 103 1.26 0.15 -7.75
C ILE A 103 1.35 -1.37 -7.76
N THR A 104 2.47 -1.93 -8.20
CA THR A 104 2.74 -3.37 -8.09
C THR A 104 3.78 -3.60 -7.01
N VAL A 105 3.41 -4.29 -5.94
CA VAL A 105 4.31 -4.63 -4.84
C VAL A 105 4.98 -5.97 -5.13
N ILE A 106 6.31 -5.98 -5.13
CA ILE A 106 7.13 -7.20 -5.26
C ILE A 106 8.21 -7.28 -4.20
N GLY A 107 8.60 -8.50 -3.83
CA GLY A 107 9.72 -8.75 -2.94
C GLY A 107 11.04 -8.85 -3.68
N SER A 108 12.12 -8.36 -3.06
CA SER A 108 13.50 -8.60 -3.48
C SER A 108 14.35 -9.12 -2.34
N ASP A 109 15.22 -10.09 -2.65
CA ASP A 109 16.30 -10.55 -1.76
C ASP A 109 17.46 -9.55 -1.67
N GLU A 110 17.49 -8.56 -2.55
CA GLU A 110 18.42 -7.45 -2.47
C GLU A 110 17.92 -6.46 -1.41
N ASP A 111 18.63 -6.34 -0.30
CA ASP A 111 18.55 -5.18 0.57
C ASP A 111 18.72 -3.95 -0.33
N GLY A 112 17.65 -3.17 -0.52
CA GLY A 112 17.62 -2.02 -1.42
C GLY A 112 18.72 -1.01 -1.06
N ALA A 113 19.90 -1.21 -1.65
CA ALA A 113 21.05 -0.34 -1.54
C ALA A 113 21.51 -0.02 -2.96
N SER A 114 21.05 1.11 -3.48
CA SER A 114 21.75 1.90 -4.50
C SER A 114 21.34 3.36 -4.36
#